data_AF-A0A951DFC0-F1
#
_entry.id   AF-A0A951DFC0-F1
#
_cell.length_a   1.000
_cell.length_b   1.000
_cell.length_c   1.000
_cell.angle_alpha   90.00
_cell.angle_beta   90.00
_cell.angle_gamma   90.00
#
_symmetry.space_group_name_H-M   'P 1'
#
loop_
_entity.id
_entity.type
_entity.pdbx_description
1 polymer ?
#
loop_
_entity_poly.entity_id
_entity_poly.type
_entity_poly.pdbx_seq_one_letter_code
_entity_poly.pdbx_strand_id
1 'polypeptide(L)'
;MKIFVFFMLASTFVVAESGSQSSERLSTFFKQNIGLNDSEIGSIEKGEPVAKIVDSPKASQMFLFGAISINAQPDDYVRFATNLQNLKSLPSYLALHSFSTPPALSDLSGFDMDADEVADLKNCEPTDCDMQLPAENIEKFRSRINWSGDDPGAQVNHLAKEMVLETLLKYQRLGDSALATYVDKDVPFPASQQFRSLLAYSKVLPDRIPSLDSYLLNYPKGSLPDSSTIFYWEKINFGLRPTLRVNQEVAAHLVGNYGPLDVIAIKQLYANHYFQTALDLFFCIPRAPRGFYLIVIKESEQDGLTGFKGRLIRKSASDRAQSALGKYLAKVKKDLEG
;
A
#
# COMPACT_ATOMS: atom_id res chain seq x y z
N MET A 1 -49.35 -50.98 -33.74
CA MET A 1 -48.00 -50.51 -34.10
C MET A 1 -47.86 -49.05 -33.65
N LYS A 2 -47.28 -48.82 -32.45
CA LYS A 2 -47.09 -47.48 -31.88
C LYS A 2 -45.62 -47.10 -32.05
N ILE A 3 -45.36 -46.04 -32.80
CA ILE A 3 -44.02 -45.49 -33.04
C ILE A 3 -43.67 -44.58 -31.87
N PHE A 4 -42.63 -44.92 -31.11
CA PHE A 4 -42.01 -44.03 -30.13
C PHE A 4 -40.99 -43.14 -30.86
N VAL A 5 -41.24 -41.84 -30.87
CA VAL A 5 -40.27 -40.83 -31.33
C VAL A 5 -39.42 -40.43 -30.12
N PHE A 6 -38.13 -40.75 -30.17
CA PHE A 6 -37.16 -40.36 -29.16
C PHE A 6 -36.67 -38.94 -29.48
N PHE A 7 -37.02 -37.96 -28.63
CA PHE A 7 -36.43 -36.63 -28.67
C PHE A 7 -35.05 -36.70 -28.01
N MET A 8 -33.96 -36.62 -28.80
CA MET A 8 -32.64 -36.31 -28.26
C MET A 8 -32.60 -34.82 -27.88
N LEU A 9 -32.54 -34.51 -26.58
CA LEU A 9 -32.07 -33.21 -26.12
C LEU A 9 -30.55 -33.14 -26.34
N ALA A 10 -30.11 -32.30 -27.26
CA ALA A 10 -28.72 -31.89 -27.35
C ALA A 10 -28.44 -30.90 -26.21
N SER A 11 -27.81 -31.37 -25.13
CA SER A 11 -27.23 -30.50 -24.10
C SER A 11 -26.03 -29.77 -24.68
N THR A 12 -26.22 -28.52 -25.08
CA THR A 12 -25.12 -27.61 -25.39
C THR A 12 -24.36 -27.32 -24.09
N PHE A 13 -23.15 -27.87 -23.96
CA PHE A 13 -22.20 -27.44 -22.95
C PHE A 13 -21.83 -25.98 -23.24
N VAL A 14 -22.23 -25.07 -22.35
CA VAL A 14 -21.68 -23.71 -22.29
C VAL A 14 -20.25 -23.86 -21.77
N VAL A 15 -19.28 -23.83 -22.67
CA VAL A 15 -17.86 -23.76 -22.33
C VAL A 15 -17.59 -22.39 -21.70
N ALA A 16 -16.85 -22.37 -20.59
CA ALA A 16 -16.50 -21.19 -19.82
C ALA A 16 -15.75 -20.15 -20.67
N GLU A 17 -16.48 -19.16 -21.18
CA GLU A 17 -15.98 -18.04 -21.99
C GLU A 17 -15.20 -16.99 -21.16
N SER A 18 -15.27 -17.07 -19.83
CA SER A 18 -14.74 -16.05 -18.91
C SER A 18 -13.22 -16.03 -18.78
N GLY A 19 -12.55 -17.19 -18.89
CA GLY A 19 -11.10 -17.29 -18.65
C GLY A 19 -10.22 -16.74 -19.79
N SER A 20 -10.68 -16.84 -21.04
CA SER A 20 -9.94 -16.32 -22.20
C SER A 20 -10.01 -14.80 -22.26
N GLN A 21 -11.18 -14.23 -21.95
CA GLN A 21 -11.42 -12.79 -22.02
C GLN A 21 -10.71 -12.01 -20.90
N SER A 22 -10.63 -12.58 -19.69
CA SER A 22 -9.87 -11.95 -18.59
C SER A 22 -8.37 -11.92 -18.88
N SER A 23 -7.82 -13.00 -19.46
CA SER A 23 -6.42 -13.08 -19.88
C SER A 23 -6.06 -12.05 -20.96
N GLU A 24 -6.90 -11.90 -21.98
CA GLU A 24 -6.68 -10.92 -23.06
C GLU A 24 -6.73 -9.48 -22.54
N ARG A 25 -7.69 -9.16 -21.67
CA ARG A 25 -7.77 -7.85 -21.03
C ARG A 25 -6.55 -7.58 -20.14
N LEU A 26 -6.04 -8.57 -19.41
CA LEU A 26 -4.83 -8.42 -18.60
C LEU A 26 -3.56 -8.26 -19.45
N SER A 27 -3.48 -8.95 -20.57
CA SER A 27 -2.39 -8.73 -21.53
C SER A 27 -2.43 -7.31 -22.09
N THR A 28 -3.63 -6.81 -22.41
CA THR A 28 -3.84 -5.42 -22.86
C THR A 28 -3.41 -4.42 -21.80
N PHE A 29 -3.80 -4.65 -20.55
CA PHE A 29 -3.33 -3.86 -19.40
C PHE A 29 -1.80 -3.77 -19.37
N PHE A 30 -1.15 -4.93 -19.28
CA PHE A 30 0.29 -5.02 -19.12
C PHE A 30 1.02 -4.29 -20.22
N LYS A 31 0.55 -4.38 -21.47
CA LYS A 31 1.15 -3.68 -22.61
C LYS A 31 0.86 -2.18 -22.60
N GLN A 32 -0.40 -1.78 -22.45
CA GLN A 32 -0.82 -0.40 -22.74
C GLN A 32 -0.62 0.55 -21.55
N ASN A 33 -0.81 0.10 -20.32
CA ASN A 33 -0.77 1.00 -19.16
C ASN A 33 0.53 0.85 -18.36
N ILE A 34 1.12 -0.34 -18.33
CA ILE A 34 2.40 -0.61 -17.64
C ILE A 34 3.60 -0.55 -18.60
N GLY A 35 3.37 -0.81 -19.89
CA GLY A 35 4.42 -0.86 -20.90
C GLY A 35 5.29 -2.10 -20.79
N LEU A 36 4.73 -3.24 -20.36
CA LEU A 36 5.43 -4.53 -20.40
C LEU A 36 5.58 -5.02 -21.84
N ASN A 37 6.74 -5.60 -22.14
CA ASN A 37 6.97 -6.32 -23.40
C ASN A 37 6.51 -7.79 -23.31
N ASP A 38 6.47 -8.49 -24.44
CA ASP A 38 6.01 -9.88 -24.51
C ASP A 38 6.87 -10.85 -23.67
N SER A 39 8.16 -10.57 -23.50
CA SER A 39 9.04 -11.38 -22.65
C SER A 39 8.69 -11.20 -21.17
N GLU A 40 8.44 -9.98 -20.72
CA GLU A 40 8.02 -9.69 -19.35
C GLU A 40 6.67 -10.35 -19.03
N ILE A 41 5.71 -10.27 -19.96
CA ILE A 41 4.39 -10.94 -19.82
C ILE A 41 4.56 -12.45 -19.76
N GLY A 42 5.39 -13.03 -20.64
CA GLY A 42 5.71 -14.45 -20.63
C GLY A 42 6.38 -14.92 -19.33
N SER A 43 7.21 -14.08 -18.69
CA SER A 43 7.78 -14.37 -17.36
C SER A 43 6.69 -14.43 -16.29
N ILE A 44 5.75 -13.47 -16.25
CA ILE A 44 4.62 -13.48 -15.32
C ILE A 44 3.80 -14.77 -15.47
N GLU A 45 3.50 -15.16 -16.71
CA GLU A 45 2.74 -16.38 -17.02
C GLU A 45 3.42 -17.68 -16.59
N LYS A 46 4.76 -17.69 -16.59
CA LYS A 46 5.59 -18.80 -16.07
C LYS A 46 5.74 -18.79 -14.55
N GLY A 47 5.19 -17.79 -13.87
CA GLY A 47 5.30 -17.63 -12.42
C GLY A 47 6.62 -17.02 -11.97
N GLU A 48 7.31 -16.31 -12.86
CA GLU A 48 8.49 -15.50 -12.51
C GLU A 48 8.03 -14.09 -12.12
N PRO A 49 8.59 -13.50 -11.05
CA PRO A 49 8.22 -12.15 -10.63
C PRO A 49 8.71 -11.11 -11.65
N VAL A 50 7.80 -10.24 -12.09
CA VAL A 50 8.15 -9.00 -12.78
C VAL A 50 7.85 -7.83 -11.87
N ALA A 51 8.82 -6.92 -11.72
CA ALA A 51 8.65 -5.65 -11.03
C ALA A 51 9.19 -4.53 -11.91
N LYS A 52 8.50 -3.39 -11.97
CA LYS A 52 8.81 -2.29 -12.88
C LYS A 52 8.39 -0.95 -12.30
N ILE A 53 9.25 0.05 -12.42
CA ILE A 53 8.89 1.44 -12.16
C ILE A 53 8.13 1.97 -13.37
N VAL A 54 6.93 2.50 -13.15
CA VAL A 54 6.11 3.10 -14.21
C VAL A 54 6.24 4.62 -14.14
N ASP A 55 6.24 5.25 -15.30
CA ASP A 55 6.34 6.70 -15.40
C ASP A 55 5.16 7.39 -14.72
N SER A 56 5.50 8.34 -13.85
CA SER A 56 4.55 9.21 -13.15
C SER A 56 4.60 10.64 -13.74
N PRO A 57 3.47 11.36 -13.74
CA PRO A 57 3.43 12.76 -14.17
C PRO A 57 4.26 13.71 -13.30
N LYS A 58 4.55 13.37 -12.04
CA LYS A 58 5.33 14.22 -11.12
C LYS A 58 6.64 13.56 -10.72
N ALA A 59 7.72 14.34 -10.67
CA ALA A 59 9.04 13.87 -10.25
C ALA A 59 9.14 13.54 -8.75
N SER A 60 8.18 13.96 -7.94
CA SER A 60 8.00 13.58 -6.53
C SER A 60 7.23 12.28 -6.35
N GLN A 61 6.56 11.79 -7.40
CA GLN A 61 5.77 10.58 -7.33
C GLN A 61 6.55 9.34 -7.80
N MET A 62 6.34 8.23 -7.11
CA MET A 62 6.83 6.91 -7.49
C MET A 62 5.64 5.97 -7.68
N PHE A 63 5.61 5.33 -8.85
CA PHE A 63 4.67 4.26 -9.17
C PHE A 63 5.49 2.99 -9.43
N LEU A 64 5.24 1.96 -8.65
CA LEU A 64 5.88 0.66 -8.79
C LEU A 64 4.81 -0.38 -9.07
N PHE A 65 4.99 -1.12 -10.16
CA PHE A 65 4.18 -2.24 -10.56
C PHE A 65 4.93 -3.54 -10.28
N GLY A 66 4.21 -4.59 -9.90
CA GLY A 66 4.71 -5.94 -9.96
C GLY A 66 3.61 -6.95 -10.24
N ALA A 67 3.97 -8.07 -10.86
CA ALA A 67 3.05 -9.15 -11.15
C ALA A 67 3.75 -10.51 -11.13
N ILE A 68 3.00 -11.54 -10.74
CA ILE A 68 3.43 -12.94 -10.75
C ILE A 68 2.21 -13.87 -10.84
N SER A 69 2.34 -15.00 -11.54
CA SER A 69 1.35 -16.08 -11.47
C SER A 69 1.64 -17.04 -10.32
N ILE A 70 0.63 -17.31 -9.49
CA ILE A 70 0.70 -18.20 -8.32
C ILE A 70 -0.32 -19.33 -8.48
N ASN A 71 0.10 -20.56 -8.20
CA ASN A 71 -0.69 -21.78 -8.21
C ASN A 71 -1.24 -22.09 -6.80
N ALA A 72 -2.02 -21.16 -6.26
CA ALA A 72 -2.76 -21.29 -5.01
C ALA A 72 -4.16 -20.66 -5.18
N GLN A 73 -4.99 -20.61 -4.13
CA GLN A 73 -6.25 -19.88 -4.18
C GLN A 73 -6.03 -18.39 -3.84
N PRO A 74 -6.80 -17.45 -4.43
CA PRO A 74 -6.78 -16.03 -4.03
C PRO A 74 -6.90 -15.82 -2.51
N ASP A 75 -7.79 -16.57 -1.85
CA ASP A 75 -7.98 -16.54 -0.40
C ASP A 75 -6.73 -16.92 0.40
N ASP A 76 -5.84 -17.74 -0.15
CA ASP A 76 -4.57 -18.08 0.51
C ASP A 76 -3.70 -16.83 0.64
N TYR A 77 -3.67 -15.99 -0.40
CA TYR A 77 -2.97 -14.71 -0.36
C TYR A 77 -3.66 -13.72 0.58
N VAL A 78 -4.99 -13.62 0.58
CA VAL A 78 -5.70 -12.74 1.50
C VAL A 78 -5.34 -13.10 2.94
N ARG A 79 -5.42 -14.38 3.31
CA ARG A 79 -4.99 -14.86 4.64
C ARG A 79 -3.51 -14.59 4.91
N PHE A 80 -2.65 -14.75 3.89
CA PHE A 80 -1.22 -14.48 4.02
C PHE A 80 -0.97 -13.01 4.39
N ALA A 81 -1.57 -12.09 3.63
CA ALA A 81 -1.34 -10.67 3.74
C ALA A 81 -2.02 -10.05 4.96
N THR A 82 -3.21 -10.50 5.35
CA THR A 82 -3.90 -9.99 6.55
C THR A 82 -3.33 -10.57 7.86
N ASN A 83 -2.36 -11.49 7.78
CA ASN A 83 -1.66 -12.02 8.94
C ASN A 83 -0.29 -11.33 9.07
N LEU A 84 -0.20 -10.34 9.96
CA LEU A 84 1.02 -9.56 10.17
C LEU A 84 2.25 -10.42 10.54
N GLN A 85 2.09 -11.61 11.12
CA GLN A 85 3.23 -12.49 11.40
C GLN A 85 3.91 -12.99 10.14
N ASN A 86 3.14 -13.27 9.08
CA ASN A 86 3.68 -13.63 7.78
C ASN A 86 4.45 -12.45 7.19
N LEU A 87 3.91 -11.24 7.32
CA LEU A 87 4.53 -10.02 6.82
C LEU A 87 5.84 -9.68 7.55
N LYS A 88 5.95 -9.95 8.86
CA LYS A 88 7.21 -9.76 9.63
C LYS A 88 8.38 -10.56 9.08
N SER A 89 8.11 -11.70 8.46
CA SER A 89 9.15 -12.55 7.86
C SER A 89 9.68 -12.01 6.53
N LEU A 90 8.98 -11.02 5.95
CA LEU A 90 9.36 -10.45 4.67
C LEU A 90 10.56 -9.50 4.82
N PRO A 91 11.43 -9.45 3.80
CA PRO A 91 12.50 -8.46 3.77
C PRO A 91 11.94 -7.04 3.93
N SER A 92 12.70 -6.16 4.60
CA SER A 92 12.40 -4.73 4.80
C SER A 92 11.56 -4.37 6.02
N TYR A 93 10.84 -5.31 6.65
CA TYR A 93 10.11 -5.02 7.90
C TYR A 93 11.05 -5.15 9.11
N LEU A 94 11.17 -4.08 9.90
CA LEU A 94 11.90 -4.08 11.17
C LEU A 94 10.94 -4.28 12.36
N ALA A 95 9.74 -3.72 12.27
CA ALA A 95 8.67 -3.90 13.25
C ALA A 95 7.30 -3.77 12.55
N LEU A 96 6.29 -4.45 13.08
CA LEU A 96 4.94 -4.47 12.52
C LEU A 96 3.92 -4.88 13.58
N HIS A 97 2.94 -4.04 13.90
CA HIS A 97 1.97 -4.32 14.97
C HIS A 97 0.59 -3.75 14.63
N SER A 98 -0.45 -4.55 14.86
CA SER A 98 -1.84 -4.09 14.77
C SER A 98 -2.20 -3.19 15.96
N PHE A 99 -3.10 -2.24 15.72
CA PHE A 99 -3.84 -1.58 16.80
C PHE A 99 -4.98 -2.48 17.27
N SER A 100 -5.27 -2.40 18.56
CA SER A 100 -6.44 -3.01 19.17
C SER A 100 -7.72 -2.23 18.81
N THR A 101 -8.89 -2.79 19.14
CA THR A 101 -10.18 -2.13 18.94
C THR A 101 -10.89 -1.98 20.29
N PRO A 102 -10.96 -0.78 20.88
CA PRO A 102 -10.42 0.50 20.39
C PRO A 102 -8.88 0.60 20.51
N PRO A 103 -8.20 1.42 19.66
CA PRO A 103 -6.75 1.62 19.74
C PRO A 103 -6.31 2.19 21.09
N ALA A 104 -5.16 1.73 21.58
CA ALA A 104 -4.58 2.15 22.85
C ALA A 104 -3.07 2.46 22.72
N LEU A 105 -2.54 3.24 23.66
CA LEU A 105 -1.12 3.62 23.66
C LEU A 105 -0.19 2.38 23.77
N SER A 106 -0.65 1.31 24.43
CA SER A 106 0.08 0.04 24.55
C SER A 106 0.34 -0.63 23.20
N ASP A 107 -0.49 -0.35 22.18
CA ASP A 107 -0.32 -0.92 20.83
C ASP A 107 0.92 -0.36 20.13
N LEU A 108 1.45 0.78 20.60
CA LEU A 108 2.62 1.47 20.08
C LEU A 108 3.92 1.08 20.80
N SER A 109 3.92 -0.05 21.51
CA SER A 109 5.14 -0.62 22.07
C SER A 109 6.15 -0.93 20.95
N GLY A 110 7.34 -0.33 21.00
CA GLY A 110 8.36 -0.44 19.94
C GLY A 110 8.19 0.55 18.77
N PHE A 111 7.17 1.42 18.80
CA PHE A 111 7.08 2.57 17.89
C PHE A 111 8.05 3.66 18.37
N ASP A 112 9.35 3.44 18.14
CA ASP A 112 10.41 4.32 18.64
C ASP A 112 11.24 4.87 17.48
N MET A 113 11.43 6.18 17.52
CA MET A 113 12.34 6.92 16.65
C MET A 113 13.78 6.60 17.00
N ASP A 114 14.63 6.55 15.98
CA ASP A 114 16.06 6.37 16.13
C ASP A 114 16.71 7.63 16.73
N ALA A 115 17.93 7.50 17.25
CA ALA A 115 18.57 8.58 18.02
C ALA A 115 18.84 9.84 17.17
N ASP A 116 19.13 9.67 15.88
CA ASP A 116 19.28 10.77 14.93
C ASP A 116 17.94 11.45 14.65
N GLU A 117 16.85 10.68 14.53
CA GLU A 117 15.49 11.22 14.37
C GLU A 117 15.05 12.07 15.58
N VAL A 118 15.38 11.61 16.79
CA VAL A 118 15.17 12.37 18.03
C VAL A 118 15.98 13.67 18.02
N ALA A 119 17.22 13.63 17.53
CA ALA A 119 18.08 14.81 17.45
C ALA A 119 17.55 15.84 16.44
N ASP A 120 17.03 15.38 15.30
CA ASP A 120 16.47 16.24 14.25
C ASP A 120 15.26 17.05 14.78
N LEU A 121 14.44 16.45 15.66
CA LEU A 121 13.30 17.13 16.30
C LEU A 121 13.67 18.31 17.21
N LYS A 122 14.91 18.36 17.73
CA LYS A 122 15.35 19.43 18.64
C LYS A 122 15.31 20.81 18.01
N ASN A 123 15.65 20.87 16.72
CA ASN A 123 15.76 22.12 15.97
C ASN A 123 14.61 22.31 14.99
N CYS A 124 13.60 21.43 15.00
CA CYS A 124 12.47 21.52 14.09
C CYS A 124 11.69 22.84 14.29
N GLU A 125 11.46 23.51 13.17
CA GLU A 125 10.59 24.66 13.02
C GLU A 125 9.60 24.39 11.88
N PRO A 126 8.46 25.10 11.81
CA PRO A 126 7.69 25.15 10.57
C PRO A 126 8.62 25.56 9.42
N THR A 127 8.48 24.89 8.27
CA THR A 127 9.29 25.01 7.04
C THR A 127 10.72 24.48 7.10
N ASP A 128 11.24 24.16 8.29
CA ASP A 128 12.58 23.62 8.50
C ASP A 128 12.53 22.48 9.54
N CYS A 129 12.03 21.33 9.09
CA CYS A 129 12.03 20.11 9.88
C CYS A 129 12.27 18.88 8.99
N ASP A 130 13.08 17.93 9.48
CA ASP A 130 13.32 16.66 8.77
C ASP A 130 12.21 15.62 9.04
N MET A 131 11.34 15.90 10.02
CA MET A 131 10.16 15.10 10.33
C MET A 131 8.90 15.72 9.75
N GLN A 132 8.10 14.90 9.07
CA GLN A 132 6.82 15.29 8.49
C GLN A 132 5.78 15.51 9.59
N LEU A 133 5.59 16.76 9.99
CA LEU A 133 4.72 17.13 11.11
C LEU A 133 3.79 18.29 10.75
N PRO A 134 2.54 18.30 11.28
CA PRO A 134 1.73 19.50 11.29
C PRO A 134 2.27 20.51 12.32
N ALA A 135 1.95 21.80 12.12
CA ALA A 135 2.44 22.90 12.96
C ALA A 135 2.19 22.65 14.46
N GLU A 136 1.00 22.17 14.81
CA GLU A 136 0.60 21.86 16.18
C GLU A 136 1.51 20.82 16.85
N ASN A 137 2.05 19.86 16.09
CA ASN A 137 2.93 18.83 16.62
C ASN A 137 4.37 19.32 16.76
N ILE A 138 4.85 20.16 15.83
CA ILE A 138 6.15 20.83 15.96
C ILE A 138 6.17 21.64 17.26
N GLU A 139 5.15 22.47 17.51
CA GLU A 139 5.03 23.26 18.74
C GLU A 139 5.00 22.39 20.00
N LYS A 140 4.25 21.27 19.98
CA LYS A 140 4.23 20.33 21.12
C LYS A 140 5.62 19.75 21.41
N PHE A 141 6.40 19.34 20.41
CA PHE A 141 7.78 18.84 20.63
C PHE A 141 8.69 19.93 21.19
N ARG A 142 8.56 21.16 20.70
CA ARG A 142 9.37 22.29 21.19
C ARG A 142 9.03 22.66 22.62
N SER A 143 7.74 22.68 22.98
CA SER A 143 7.28 23.20 24.26
C SER A 143 7.24 22.17 25.39
N ARG A 144 7.13 20.87 25.09
CA ARG A 144 6.93 19.82 26.10
C ARG A 144 8.18 19.01 26.42
N ILE A 145 9.17 19.00 25.54
CA ILE A 145 10.38 18.19 25.73
C ILE A 145 11.41 19.00 26.50
N ASN A 146 11.88 18.44 27.61
CA ASN A 146 13.05 18.98 28.30
C ASN A 146 14.33 18.52 27.60
N TRP A 147 14.74 19.25 26.56
CA TRP A 147 15.93 18.97 25.74
C TRP A 147 17.27 19.04 26.50
N SER A 148 17.28 19.60 27.71
CA SER A 148 18.46 19.69 28.57
C SER A 148 18.39 18.76 29.78
N GLY A 149 17.28 18.02 29.94
CA GLY A 149 17.08 17.08 31.03
C GLY A 149 17.61 15.69 30.73
N ASP A 150 17.32 14.77 31.65
CA ASP A 150 17.66 13.36 31.50
C ASP A 150 16.75 12.71 30.45
N ASP A 151 17.36 11.99 29.51
CA ASP A 151 16.73 11.21 28.44
C ASP A 151 15.59 11.93 27.67
N PRO A 152 15.90 12.96 26.87
CA PRO A 152 14.92 13.60 25.99
C PRO A 152 14.34 12.63 24.95
N GLY A 153 15.05 11.53 24.61
CA GLY A 153 14.58 10.53 23.67
C GLY A 153 13.35 9.78 24.17
N ALA A 154 13.32 9.39 25.45
CA ALA A 154 12.14 8.78 26.06
C ALA A 154 10.91 9.72 26.03
N GLN A 155 11.12 11.02 26.31
CA GLN A 155 10.05 12.02 26.26
C GLN A 155 9.52 12.21 24.83
N VAL A 156 10.42 12.30 23.84
CA VAL A 156 10.07 12.41 22.42
C VAL A 156 9.26 11.20 21.98
N ASN A 157 9.74 9.99 22.26
CA ASN A 157 9.05 8.76 21.87
C ASN A 157 7.68 8.63 22.56
N HIS A 158 7.56 9.01 23.83
CA HIS A 158 6.26 9.03 24.51
C HIS A 158 5.28 9.98 23.83
N LEU A 159 5.69 11.23 23.57
CA LEU A 159 4.86 12.23 22.91
C LEU A 159 4.49 11.84 21.48
N ALA A 160 5.43 11.26 20.72
CA ALA A 160 5.17 10.75 19.37
C ALA A 160 4.09 9.67 19.37
N LYS A 161 4.13 8.74 20.33
CA LYS A 161 3.11 7.69 20.47
C LYS A 161 1.73 8.27 20.80
N GLU A 162 1.66 9.26 21.69
CA GLU A 162 0.40 9.98 21.96
C GLU A 162 -0.17 10.64 20.71
N MET A 163 0.67 11.32 19.92
CA MET A 163 0.26 11.99 18.68
C MET A 163 -0.23 11.01 17.61
N VAL A 164 0.44 9.86 17.47
CA VAL A 164 0.01 8.80 16.53
C VAL A 164 -1.33 8.22 16.93
N LEU A 165 -1.52 7.93 18.23
CA LEU A 165 -2.81 7.45 18.74
C LEU A 165 -3.91 8.50 18.52
N GLU A 166 -3.64 9.78 18.82
CA GLU A 166 -4.57 10.89 18.58
C GLU A 166 -4.95 10.98 17.10
N THR A 167 -3.97 10.85 16.19
CA THR A 167 -4.19 10.89 14.74
C THR A 167 -5.08 9.74 14.28
N LEU A 168 -4.80 8.51 14.73
CA LEU A 168 -5.60 7.33 14.38
C LEU A 168 -7.04 7.45 14.89
N LEU A 169 -7.23 7.85 16.15
CA LEU A 169 -8.56 8.04 16.74
C LEU A 169 -9.35 9.14 16.03
N LYS A 170 -8.69 10.24 15.61
CA LYS A 170 -9.34 11.28 14.78
C LYS A 170 -9.72 10.71 13.41
N TYR A 171 -8.83 9.97 12.75
CA TYR A 171 -9.10 9.35 11.45
C TYR A 171 -10.27 8.36 11.48
N GLN A 172 -10.33 7.50 12.50
CA GLN A 172 -11.45 6.56 12.68
C GLN A 172 -12.81 7.24 12.79
N ARG A 173 -12.87 8.50 13.24
CA ARG A 173 -14.12 9.27 13.35
C ARG A 173 -14.40 10.15 12.12
N LEU A 174 -13.36 10.78 11.58
CA LEU A 174 -13.49 11.90 10.64
C LEU A 174 -13.00 11.57 9.23
N GLY A 175 -12.34 10.42 9.05
CA GLY A 175 -11.77 10.02 7.77
C GLY A 175 -10.66 10.94 7.31
N ASP A 176 -10.63 11.18 6.00
CA ASP A 176 -9.61 11.99 5.33
C ASP A 176 -9.50 13.42 5.85
N SER A 177 -10.57 13.95 6.44
CA SER A 177 -10.52 15.28 7.06
C SER A 177 -9.62 15.36 8.30
N ALA A 178 -9.22 14.21 8.87
CA ALA A 178 -8.24 14.13 9.95
C ALA A 178 -6.79 13.95 9.46
N LEU A 179 -6.55 13.72 8.17
CA LEU A 179 -5.18 13.63 7.65
C LEU A 179 -4.52 15.00 7.73
N ALA A 180 -3.27 15.01 8.19
CA ALA A 180 -2.55 16.23 8.49
C ALA A 180 -2.26 17.09 7.24
N THR A 181 -2.05 18.38 7.47
CA THR A 181 -1.24 19.21 6.56
C THR A 181 0.16 19.28 7.13
N TYR A 182 1.14 18.70 6.44
CA TYR A 182 2.52 18.79 6.87
C TYR A 182 3.09 20.16 6.52
N VAL A 183 3.85 20.74 7.44
CA VAL A 183 4.47 22.06 7.29
C VAL A 183 5.97 21.99 7.57
N ASP A 184 6.55 20.81 7.40
CA ASP A 184 7.98 20.53 7.61
C ASP A 184 8.87 21.18 6.55
N LYS A 185 8.31 21.52 5.39
CA LYS A 185 8.96 22.22 4.26
C LYS A 185 8.24 23.51 3.89
N ASP A 186 8.88 24.33 3.05
CA ASP A 186 8.38 25.63 2.56
C ASP A 186 6.95 25.59 2.01
N VAL A 187 6.60 24.50 1.31
CA VAL A 187 5.27 24.33 0.72
C VAL A 187 4.47 23.37 1.60
N PRO A 188 3.40 23.83 2.26
CA PRO A 188 2.54 22.96 3.05
C PRO A 188 1.99 21.81 2.19
N PHE A 189 2.00 20.61 2.75
CA PHE A 189 1.52 19.40 2.10
C PHE A 189 0.18 18.94 2.71
N PRO A 190 -0.97 19.27 2.09
CA PRO A 190 -2.28 18.82 2.56
C PRO A 190 -2.50 17.35 2.20
N ALA A 191 -2.18 16.42 3.11
CA ALA A 191 -2.13 14.99 2.81
C ALA A 191 -3.45 14.42 2.27
N SER A 192 -4.60 14.90 2.75
CA SER A 192 -5.91 14.49 2.25
C SER A 192 -6.18 14.88 0.79
N GLN A 193 -5.81 16.10 0.40
CA GLN A 193 -5.96 16.58 -0.98
C GLN A 193 -4.97 15.87 -1.92
N GLN A 194 -3.76 15.60 -1.44
CA GLN A 194 -2.74 14.91 -2.21
C GLN A 194 -3.07 13.43 -2.38
N PHE A 195 -3.64 12.77 -1.37
CA PHE A 195 -4.17 11.41 -1.50
C PHE A 195 -5.28 11.33 -2.55
N ARG A 196 -6.24 12.27 -2.55
CA ARG A 196 -7.27 12.38 -3.60
C ARG A 196 -6.67 12.52 -4.99
N SER A 197 -5.61 13.31 -5.11
CA SER A 197 -4.90 13.49 -6.38
C SER A 197 -4.19 12.21 -6.80
N LEU A 198 -3.47 11.55 -5.89
CA LEU A 198 -2.79 10.27 -6.13
C LEU A 198 -3.78 9.24 -6.70
N LEU A 199 -4.91 9.04 -6.00
CA LEU A 199 -5.95 8.10 -6.41
C LEU A 199 -6.59 8.46 -7.77
N ALA A 200 -6.76 9.76 -8.07
CA ALA A 200 -7.36 10.20 -9.34
C ALA A 200 -6.45 9.96 -10.56
N TYR A 201 -5.12 9.97 -10.37
CA TYR A 201 -4.14 9.77 -11.44
C TYR A 201 -3.63 8.33 -11.56
N SER A 202 -4.07 7.46 -10.67
CA SER A 202 -3.70 6.06 -10.63
C SER A 202 -3.94 5.39 -11.99
N LYS A 203 -2.86 4.94 -12.64
CA LYS A 203 -2.88 4.10 -13.85
C LYS A 203 -3.04 2.62 -13.48
N VAL A 204 -3.75 2.34 -12.37
CA VAL A 204 -3.98 0.99 -11.88
C VAL A 204 -5.01 0.29 -12.73
N LEU A 205 -4.85 -1.03 -12.79
CA LEU A 205 -5.73 -1.91 -13.49
C LEU A 205 -6.21 -3.09 -12.64
N PRO A 206 -7.38 -3.63 -13.00
CA PRO A 206 -7.92 -3.36 -14.31
C PRO A 206 -9.33 -2.80 -14.38
N ASP A 207 -9.35 -1.52 -14.80
CA ASP A 207 -10.43 -0.53 -14.72
C ASP A 207 -10.80 -0.19 -13.28
N ARG A 208 -10.51 1.05 -12.85
CA ARG A 208 -10.77 1.59 -11.51
C ARG A 208 -11.94 0.91 -10.84
N ILE A 209 -11.75 0.42 -9.61
CA ILE A 209 -12.81 -0.20 -8.83
C ILE A 209 -13.48 0.93 -8.04
N PRO A 210 -14.56 1.57 -8.56
CA PRO A 210 -14.99 2.87 -8.04
C PRO A 210 -15.57 2.76 -6.64
N SER A 211 -16.06 1.57 -6.27
CA SER A 211 -16.48 1.25 -4.91
C SER A 211 -15.32 1.30 -3.92
N LEU A 212 -14.15 0.75 -4.28
CA LEU A 212 -12.95 0.82 -3.45
C LEU A 212 -12.43 2.25 -3.36
N ASP A 213 -12.34 2.97 -4.49
CA ASP A 213 -11.91 4.36 -4.50
C ASP A 213 -12.82 5.22 -3.61
N SER A 214 -14.13 5.07 -3.77
CA SER A 214 -15.13 5.77 -2.96
C SER A 214 -15.00 5.43 -1.48
N TYR A 215 -14.76 4.16 -1.14
CA TYR A 215 -14.56 3.74 0.24
C TYR A 215 -13.30 4.38 0.84
N LEU A 216 -12.16 4.32 0.15
CA LEU A 216 -10.90 4.90 0.61
C LEU A 216 -10.96 6.42 0.79
N LEU A 217 -11.77 7.12 -0.01
CA LEU A 217 -11.96 8.58 0.07
C LEU A 217 -12.98 9.06 1.10
N ASN A 218 -13.91 8.18 1.47
CA ASN A 218 -15.07 8.53 2.28
C ASN A 218 -15.18 7.74 3.58
N TYR A 219 -14.22 6.86 3.90
CA TYR A 219 -14.10 6.22 5.21
C TYR A 219 -14.22 7.27 6.33
N PRO A 220 -14.92 7.01 7.46
CA PRO A 220 -15.69 5.79 7.77
C PRO A 220 -17.13 5.82 7.23
N LYS A 221 -17.55 6.88 6.52
CA LYS A 221 -18.92 7.05 6.02
C LYS A 221 -19.20 6.25 4.74
N GLY A 222 -18.15 5.95 3.97
CA GLY A 222 -18.23 5.05 2.81
C GLY A 222 -18.50 3.60 3.25
N SER A 223 -19.29 2.88 2.46
CA SER A 223 -19.53 1.46 2.65
C SER A 223 -18.84 0.65 1.56
N LEU A 224 -18.19 -0.44 1.97
CA LEU A 224 -17.64 -1.45 1.09
C LEU A 224 -18.10 -2.81 1.64
N PRO A 225 -19.16 -3.42 1.08
CA PRO A 225 -19.63 -4.73 1.51
C PRO A 225 -18.53 -5.78 1.38
N ASP A 226 -18.62 -6.83 2.20
CA ASP A 226 -17.68 -7.96 2.20
C ASP A 226 -16.21 -7.53 2.30
N SER A 227 -15.98 -6.50 3.11
CA SER A 227 -14.64 -6.00 3.43
C SER A 227 -14.34 -6.08 4.92
N SER A 228 -13.05 -6.20 5.23
CA SER A 228 -12.50 -6.03 6.57
C SER A 228 -11.54 -4.84 6.57
N THR A 229 -11.40 -4.20 7.72
CA THR A 229 -10.45 -3.11 7.92
C THR A 229 -9.65 -3.35 9.18
N ILE A 230 -8.33 -3.26 9.07
CA ILE A 230 -7.42 -3.26 10.21
C ILE A 230 -6.57 -2.00 10.16
N PHE A 231 -6.12 -1.58 11.34
CA PHE A 231 -5.13 -0.52 11.48
C PHE A 231 -3.87 -1.12 12.06
N TYR A 232 -2.73 -0.70 11.55
CA TYR A 232 -1.45 -1.17 12.04
C TYR A 232 -0.37 -0.10 11.85
N TRP A 233 0.75 -0.27 12.52
CA TRP A 233 1.95 0.51 12.25
C TRP A 233 3.12 -0.42 11.91
N GLU A 234 4.06 0.11 11.14
CA GLU A 234 5.26 -0.59 10.70
C GLU A 234 6.48 0.31 10.81
N LYS A 235 7.64 -0.30 11.08
CA LYS A 235 8.95 0.32 10.85
C LYS A 235 9.60 -0.42 9.69
N ILE A 236 9.83 0.28 8.59
CA ILE A 236 10.34 -0.32 7.35
C ILE A 236 11.71 0.24 6.99
N ASN A 237 12.58 -0.61 6.44
CA ASN A 237 13.86 -0.22 5.86
C ASN A 237 13.87 -0.53 4.36
N PHE A 238 13.91 0.51 3.55
CA PHE A 238 13.96 0.42 2.09
C PHE A 238 15.29 0.92 1.50
N GLY A 239 16.34 0.97 2.33
CA GLY A 239 17.68 1.40 1.95
C GLY A 239 18.01 2.85 2.27
N LEU A 240 17.10 3.59 2.89
CA LEU A 240 17.35 4.88 3.54
C LEU A 240 17.21 4.71 5.06
N ARG A 241 17.13 5.83 5.81
CA ARG A 241 16.78 5.77 7.24
C ARG A 241 15.47 4.99 7.42
N PRO A 242 15.35 4.09 8.41
CA PRO A 242 14.11 3.35 8.64
C PRO A 242 12.94 4.29 8.91
N THR A 243 11.79 4.02 8.31
CA THR A 243 10.61 4.90 8.39
C THR A 243 9.50 4.24 9.17
N LEU A 244 8.91 4.99 10.09
CA LEU A 244 7.71 4.62 10.82
C LEU A 244 6.48 5.03 10.03
N ARG A 245 5.55 4.11 9.81
CA ARG A 245 4.29 4.34 9.09
C ARG A 245 3.10 3.83 9.88
N VAL A 246 1.97 4.51 9.74
CA VAL A 246 0.67 4.12 10.28
C VAL A 246 -0.27 3.94 9.10
N ASN A 247 -0.91 2.79 9.01
CA ASN A 247 -1.65 2.37 7.83
C ASN A 247 -3.07 1.91 8.18
N GLN A 248 -3.99 2.16 7.26
CA GLN A 248 -5.28 1.46 7.15
C GLN A 248 -5.14 0.39 6.07
N GLU A 249 -5.35 -0.87 6.43
CA GLU A 249 -5.48 -1.97 5.48
C GLU A 249 -6.95 -2.35 5.32
N VAL A 250 -7.37 -2.52 4.08
CA VAL A 250 -8.71 -2.91 3.68
C VAL A 250 -8.59 -4.15 2.80
N ALA A 251 -9.13 -5.28 3.24
CA ALA A 251 -9.27 -6.46 2.41
C ALA A 251 -10.73 -6.60 1.97
N ALA A 252 -11.00 -6.79 0.68
CA ALA A 252 -12.35 -6.87 0.16
C ALA A 252 -12.48 -7.87 -0.99
N HIS A 253 -13.62 -8.56 -1.03
CA HIS A 253 -14.02 -9.35 -2.19
C HIS A 253 -14.89 -8.50 -3.12
N LEU A 254 -14.45 -8.28 -4.36
CA LEU A 254 -15.08 -7.35 -5.29
C LEU A 254 -15.38 -8.04 -6.63
N VAL A 255 -16.29 -7.43 -7.40
CA VAL A 255 -16.52 -7.80 -8.80
C VAL A 255 -16.04 -6.65 -9.66
N GLY A 256 -14.92 -6.86 -10.37
CA GLY A 256 -14.35 -5.90 -11.31
C GLY A 256 -14.65 -6.29 -12.76
N ASN A 257 -14.04 -5.56 -13.69
CA ASN A 257 -14.19 -5.82 -15.13
C ASN A 257 -13.56 -7.15 -15.60
N TYR A 258 -12.95 -7.89 -14.68
CA TYR A 258 -12.18 -9.13 -14.90
C TYR A 258 -12.87 -10.33 -14.23
N GLY A 259 -14.04 -10.08 -13.64
CA GLY A 259 -14.76 -11.03 -12.80
C GLY A 259 -14.54 -10.75 -11.32
N PRO A 260 -14.88 -11.73 -10.46
CA PRO A 260 -14.57 -11.69 -9.04
C PRO A 260 -13.07 -11.56 -8.81
N LEU A 261 -12.67 -10.71 -7.88
CA LEU A 261 -11.29 -10.56 -7.44
C LEU A 261 -11.23 -10.19 -5.96
N ASP A 262 -10.16 -10.61 -5.30
CA ASP A 262 -9.84 -10.14 -3.96
C ASP A 262 -8.85 -8.99 -4.06
N VAL A 263 -9.08 -7.95 -3.26
CA VAL A 263 -8.25 -6.75 -3.22
C VAL A 263 -7.83 -6.46 -1.80
N ILE A 264 -6.55 -6.13 -1.64
CA ILE A 264 -6.02 -5.51 -0.42
C ILE A 264 -5.55 -4.12 -0.77
N ALA A 265 -6.05 -3.12 -0.06
CA ALA A 265 -5.65 -1.74 -0.16
C ALA A 265 -5.03 -1.28 1.15
N ILE A 266 -3.80 -0.77 1.10
CA ILE A 266 -3.08 -0.23 2.24
C ILE A 266 -2.90 1.27 2.01
N LYS A 267 -3.68 2.05 2.74
CA LYS A 267 -3.62 3.51 2.74
C LYS A 267 -2.73 3.98 3.88
N GLN A 268 -1.74 4.80 3.56
CA GLN A 268 -0.94 5.47 4.57
C GLN A 268 -1.73 6.60 5.24
N LEU A 269 -1.76 6.57 6.58
CA LEU A 269 -2.34 7.62 7.41
C LEU A 269 -1.28 8.59 7.93
N TYR A 270 -0.07 8.09 8.16
CA TYR A 270 1.08 8.88 8.61
C TYR A 270 2.39 8.16 8.24
N ALA A 271 3.42 8.93 7.93
CA ALA A 271 4.80 8.50 7.98
C ALA A 271 5.63 9.60 8.63
N ASN A 272 6.67 9.24 9.39
CA ASN A 272 7.50 10.24 10.05
C ASN A 272 8.42 11.00 9.07
N HIS A 273 8.83 10.39 7.97
CA HIS A 273 9.61 11.04 6.91
C HIS A 273 9.55 10.27 5.57
N TYR A 274 10.13 10.85 4.51
CA TYR A 274 10.13 10.43 3.10
C TYR A 274 8.77 10.35 2.39
N PHE A 275 7.77 9.67 2.97
CA PHE A 275 6.48 9.43 2.32
C PHE A 275 5.43 10.44 2.77
N GLN A 276 5.06 11.37 1.89
CA GLN A 276 4.02 12.36 2.17
C GLN A 276 2.59 11.79 2.00
N THR A 277 2.40 10.87 1.07
CA THR A 277 1.20 10.04 0.97
C THR A 277 1.52 8.77 0.19
N ALA A 278 0.84 7.66 0.49
CA ALA A 278 1.04 6.40 -0.22
C ALA A 278 -0.23 5.54 -0.23
N LEU A 279 -0.36 4.74 -1.28
CA LEU A 279 -1.38 3.74 -1.48
C LEU A 279 -0.74 2.50 -2.10
N ASP A 280 -0.84 1.37 -1.41
CA ASP A 280 -0.46 0.07 -1.96
C ASP A 280 -1.73 -0.73 -2.26
N LEU A 281 -1.80 -1.33 -3.44
CA LEU A 281 -2.92 -2.14 -3.92
C LEU A 281 -2.41 -3.51 -4.34
N PHE A 282 -3.09 -4.55 -3.89
CA PHE A 282 -2.79 -5.94 -4.21
C PHE A 282 -4.06 -6.58 -4.76
N PHE A 283 -4.02 -7.04 -6.00
CA PHE A 283 -5.13 -7.66 -6.69
C PHE A 283 -4.84 -9.15 -6.90
N CYS A 284 -5.75 -10.00 -6.45
CA CYS A 284 -5.75 -11.43 -6.77
C CYS A 284 -6.76 -11.68 -7.87
N ILE A 285 -6.28 -11.88 -9.09
CA ILE A 285 -7.16 -12.13 -10.25
C ILE A 285 -7.15 -13.62 -10.60
N PRO A 286 -8.27 -14.33 -10.43
CA PRO A 286 -8.33 -15.77 -10.69
C PRO A 286 -7.88 -16.14 -12.11
N ARG A 287 -7.17 -17.27 -12.22
CA ARG A 287 -6.66 -17.82 -13.48
C ARG A 287 -7.19 -19.23 -13.70
N ALA A 288 -7.75 -19.47 -14.88
CA ALA A 288 -8.19 -20.81 -15.29
C ALA A 288 -7.01 -21.66 -15.80
N PRO A 289 -7.00 -22.99 -15.60
CA PRO A 289 -7.94 -23.77 -14.78
C PRO A 289 -7.65 -23.71 -13.27
N ARG A 290 -6.46 -23.23 -12.86
CA ARG A 290 -6.04 -23.06 -11.45
C ARG A 290 -5.04 -21.90 -11.31
N GLY A 291 -5.02 -21.33 -10.12
CA GLY A 291 -4.11 -20.25 -9.72
C GLY A 291 -4.73 -18.86 -9.82
N PHE A 292 -3.91 -17.85 -9.61
CA PHE A 292 -4.26 -16.44 -9.77
C PHE A 292 -3.04 -15.62 -10.16
N TYR A 293 -3.27 -14.45 -10.75
CA TYR A 293 -2.27 -13.41 -10.86
C TYR A 293 -2.31 -12.56 -9.59
N LEU A 294 -1.17 -12.44 -8.91
CA LEU A 294 -0.97 -11.41 -7.90
C LEU A 294 -0.40 -10.19 -8.62
N ILE A 295 -1.17 -9.11 -8.66
CA ILE A 295 -0.75 -7.81 -9.20
C ILE A 295 -0.59 -6.85 -8.02
N VAL A 296 0.57 -6.21 -7.92
CA VAL A 296 0.90 -5.28 -6.84
C VAL A 296 1.22 -3.93 -7.43
N ILE A 297 0.57 -2.89 -6.92
CA ILE A 297 0.80 -1.52 -7.33
C ILE A 297 1.04 -0.68 -6.09
N LYS A 298 2.19 -0.01 -6.04
CA LYS A 298 2.58 0.89 -4.95
C LYS A 298 2.72 2.28 -5.51
N GLU A 299 1.89 3.18 -5.02
CA GLU A 299 1.88 4.59 -5.40
C GLU A 299 2.27 5.44 -4.20
N SER A 300 3.18 6.39 -4.40
CA SER A 300 3.57 7.31 -3.34
C SER A 300 3.96 8.66 -3.88
N GLU A 301 3.68 9.69 -3.10
CA GLU A 301 4.32 10.99 -3.21
C GLU A 301 5.41 11.05 -2.13
N GLN A 302 6.64 11.35 -2.56
CA GLN A 302 7.82 11.33 -1.70
C GLN A 302 8.55 12.67 -1.72
N ASP A 303 9.00 13.08 -0.54
CA ASP A 303 9.86 14.24 -0.38
C ASP A 303 11.33 13.89 -0.73
N GLY A 304 12.12 14.91 -1.10
CA GLY A 304 13.56 14.77 -1.35
C GLY A 304 13.96 14.10 -2.68
N LEU A 305 12.99 13.68 -3.51
CA LEU A 305 13.26 13.05 -4.82
C LEU A 305 13.45 14.05 -5.98
N THR A 306 13.34 15.35 -5.72
CA THR A 306 13.37 16.40 -6.76
C THR A 306 14.73 17.13 -6.82
N GLY A 307 15.00 17.83 -7.93
CA GLY A 307 16.29 18.54 -8.13
C GLY A 307 17.47 17.65 -8.57
N PHE A 308 18.66 18.24 -8.71
CA PHE A 308 19.85 17.55 -9.26
C PHE A 308 20.34 16.40 -8.36
N LYS A 309 20.43 16.63 -7.04
CA LYS A 309 20.75 15.57 -6.06
C LYS A 309 19.62 14.54 -5.95
N GLY A 310 18.36 14.99 -5.98
CA GLY A 310 17.19 14.13 -5.91
C GLY A 310 17.08 13.13 -7.07
N ARG A 311 17.56 13.44 -8.28
CA ARG A 311 17.59 12.49 -9.40
C ARG A 311 18.44 11.24 -9.14
N LEU A 312 19.59 11.40 -8.49
CA LEU A 312 20.46 10.27 -8.13
C LEU A 312 19.83 9.43 -7.02
N ILE A 313 19.26 10.09 -6.01
CA ILE A 313 18.53 9.44 -4.91
C ILE A 313 17.34 8.65 -5.47
N ARG A 314 16.55 9.27 -6.35
CA ARG A 314 15.41 8.64 -7.03
C ARG A 314 15.83 7.39 -7.77
N LYS A 315 16.89 7.44 -8.59
CA LYS A 315 17.37 6.25 -9.31
C LYS A 315 17.70 5.10 -8.33
N SER A 316 18.50 5.39 -7.30
CA SER A 316 18.86 4.36 -6.32
C SER A 316 17.66 3.84 -5.53
N ALA A 317 16.71 4.70 -5.16
CA ALA A 317 15.50 4.31 -4.45
C ALA A 317 14.57 3.47 -5.35
N SER A 318 14.42 3.86 -6.61
CA SER A 318 13.68 3.12 -7.65
C SER A 318 14.24 1.71 -7.86
N ASP A 319 15.56 1.57 -8.07
CA ASP A 319 16.21 0.27 -8.30
C ASP A 319 16.02 -0.66 -7.08
N ARG A 320 16.14 -0.11 -5.87
CA ARG A 320 15.95 -0.87 -4.62
C ARG A 320 14.50 -1.26 -4.41
N ALA A 321 13.56 -0.35 -4.64
CA ALA A 321 12.13 -0.63 -4.52
C ALA A 321 11.69 -1.70 -5.52
N GLN A 322 12.15 -1.62 -6.77
CA GLN A 322 11.91 -2.63 -7.80
C GLN A 322 12.46 -4.01 -7.38
N SER A 323 13.71 -4.05 -6.90
CA SER A 323 14.32 -5.29 -6.41
C SER A 323 13.57 -5.87 -5.20
N ALA A 324 13.18 -5.03 -4.24
CA ALA A 324 12.44 -5.44 -3.05
C ALA A 324 11.08 -6.04 -3.42
N LEU A 325 10.34 -5.42 -4.36
CA LEU A 325 9.07 -5.97 -4.83
C LEU A 325 9.24 -7.31 -5.55
N GLY A 326 10.26 -7.45 -6.40
CA GLY A 326 10.55 -8.74 -7.04
C GLY A 326 10.83 -9.86 -6.03
N LYS A 327 11.62 -9.56 -4.98
CA LYS A 327 11.89 -10.49 -3.87
C LYS A 327 10.64 -10.82 -3.06
N TYR A 328 9.81 -9.82 -2.79
CA TYR A 328 8.52 -10.00 -2.13
C TYR A 328 7.64 -10.98 -2.91
N LEU A 329 7.43 -10.75 -4.21
CA LEU A 329 6.60 -11.60 -5.06
C LEU A 329 7.12 -13.05 -5.10
N ALA A 330 8.44 -13.23 -5.23
CA ALA A 330 9.07 -14.54 -5.20
C ALA A 330 8.84 -15.27 -3.86
N LYS A 331 8.98 -14.54 -2.74
CA LYS A 331 8.78 -15.10 -1.39
C LYS A 331 7.32 -15.49 -1.16
N VAL A 332 6.37 -14.64 -1.54
CA VAL A 332 4.94 -14.93 -1.45
C VAL A 332 4.59 -16.17 -2.25
N LYS A 333 5.01 -16.27 -3.52
CA LYS A 333 4.77 -17.46 -4.35
C LYS A 333 5.31 -18.72 -3.68
N LYS A 334 6.56 -18.68 -3.19
CA LYS A 334 7.17 -19.80 -2.49
C LYS A 334 6.35 -20.22 -1.27
N ASP A 335 5.96 -19.28 -0.42
CA ASP A 335 5.21 -19.58 0.80
C ASP A 335 3.81 -20.14 0.52
N LEU A 336 3.17 -19.72 -0.58
CA LEU A 336 1.83 -20.16 -0.95
C LEU A 336 1.81 -21.49 -1.73
N GLU A 337 2.88 -21.83 -2.43
CA GLU A 337 2.96 -23.06 -3.27
C GLU A 337 3.63 -24.25 -2.58
N GLY A 338 4.40 -24.02 -1.51
CA GLY A 338 5.13 -25.06 -0.76
C GLY A 338 6.63 -25.00 -0.98
#